data_AF-A0AAW0AP02-F1
#
_entry.id   AF-A0AAW0AP02-F1
#
_cell.length_a   1.000
_cell.length_b   1.000
_cell.length_c   1.000
_cell.angle_alpha   90.00
_cell.angle_beta   90.00
_cell.angle_gamma   90.00
#
_symmetry.space_group_name_H-M   'P 1'
#
loop_
_entity.id
_entity.type
_entity.pdbx_description
1 polymer ?
#
loop_
_entity_poly.entity_id
_entity_poly.type
_entity_poly.pdbx_seq_one_letter_code
_entity_poly.pdbx_strand_id
1 'polypeptide(L)'
;MPLSTEGTSTTPILTDNATEIIPKLEALQIANPLEISTLEASRTILEPSSHPPILALPPEILSEIFIHFLPPYPDSPPFIGRYSPTCLILVCREWYSVAITTPALWRAMQIGFPFHLLPSHEGGPALARLWLDRSGCLPLSIHASDMHVYNVFDFFQDVCRHCHRWEHLTMGISESDHLLEIAGLTMPLLRTLDITVDIEDVLYGPMIVHDAPLLRSVVLSDGEGRNVELPWSQLTSLQLECLIGDCMSILQETPNLVSCTLRLIAPWTTEEPAHDPYTDISLLHLETLVFKTEFSFVDIQFFRCLITPALLCLEIPEGFLRSSDSDCVTLLEAFMAKSRCMLSELRVTNSKSTEGTYRAAFPDIHSIIVSAR
;
A
#
# COMPACT_ATOMS: atom_id res chain seq x y z
N MET A 1 -14.75 -65.95 -6.19
CA MET A 1 -13.35 -65.52 -5.94
C MET A 1 -13.38 -64.00 -5.80
N PRO A 2 -13.00 -63.46 -4.64
CA PRO A 2 -13.01 -62.03 -4.36
C PRO A 2 -11.67 -61.40 -4.75
N LEU A 3 -11.65 -60.14 -5.16
CA LEU A 3 -10.43 -59.32 -5.16
C LEU A 3 -10.77 -57.96 -4.57
N SER A 4 -10.04 -57.68 -3.49
CA SER A 4 -10.18 -56.59 -2.54
C SER A 4 -9.81 -55.24 -3.16
N THR A 5 -10.58 -54.20 -2.83
CA THR A 5 -10.19 -52.80 -3.00
C THR A 5 -9.64 -52.29 -1.66
N GLU A 6 -8.32 -52.22 -1.52
CA GLU A 6 -7.67 -51.41 -0.50
C GLU A 6 -7.51 -49.99 -1.06
N GLY A 7 -8.23 -49.03 -0.47
CA GLY A 7 -8.02 -47.61 -0.70
C GLY A 7 -6.95 -47.11 0.27
N THR A 8 -5.72 -46.92 -0.21
CA THR A 8 -4.71 -46.14 0.50
C THR A 8 -4.93 -44.66 0.22
N SER A 9 -5.53 -43.98 1.20
CA SER A 9 -5.54 -42.53 1.35
C SER A 9 -4.14 -42.05 1.71
N THR A 10 -3.39 -41.53 0.74
CA THR A 10 -2.13 -40.81 0.97
C THR A 10 -2.41 -39.33 1.20
N THR A 11 -2.49 -38.93 2.47
CA THR A 11 -2.29 -37.55 2.91
C THR A 11 -0.81 -37.17 2.68
N PRO A 12 -0.48 -36.05 2.02
CA PRO A 12 0.90 -35.60 1.97
C PRO A 12 1.26 -34.97 3.32
N ILE A 13 2.23 -35.60 3.99
CA ILE A 13 2.86 -35.08 5.21
C ILE A 13 3.81 -33.95 4.78
N LEU A 14 3.37 -32.70 4.89
CA LEU A 14 4.21 -31.50 4.78
C LEU A 14 4.83 -31.22 6.16
N THR A 15 5.92 -31.90 6.52
CA THR A 15 6.67 -31.61 7.76
C THR A 15 8.14 -31.25 7.55
N ASP A 16 8.67 -31.20 6.33
CA ASP A 16 10.12 -31.05 6.12
C ASP A 16 10.65 -29.62 5.94
N ASN A 17 9.81 -28.61 5.69
CA ASN A 17 10.32 -27.25 5.41
C ASN A 17 10.74 -26.46 6.68
N ALA A 18 10.18 -26.78 7.85
CA ALA A 18 10.46 -26.03 9.08
C ALA A 18 11.89 -26.27 9.61
N THR A 19 12.42 -27.47 9.42
CA THR A 19 13.75 -27.89 9.92
C THR A 19 14.89 -27.14 9.26
N GLU A 20 14.71 -26.70 8.02
CA GLU A 20 15.75 -26.00 7.24
C GLU A 20 15.68 -24.47 7.38
N ILE A 21 14.49 -23.92 7.62
CA ILE A 21 14.27 -22.48 7.68
C ILE A 21 14.61 -21.91 9.07
N ILE A 22 14.28 -22.62 10.15
CA ILE A 22 14.49 -22.14 11.53
C ILE A 22 15.96 -21.74 11.81
N PRO A 23 16.98 -22.56 11.48
CA PRO A 23 18.38 -22.18 11.70
C PRO A 23 18.80 -20.95 10.89
N LYS A 24 18.22 -20.77 9.69
CA LYS A 24 18.48 -19.61 8.83
C LYS A 24 17.82 -18.34 9.40
N LEU A 25 16.63 -18.46 9.99
CA LEU A 25 15.95 -17.36 10.70
C LEU A 25 16.74 -16.89 11.92
N GLU A 26 17.29 -17.83 12.70
CA GLU A 26 18.14 -17.53 13.87
C GLU A 26 19.40 -16.76 13.46
N ALA A 27 20.05 -17.16 12.37
CA ALA A 27 21.23 -16.47 11.83
C ALA A 27 20.93 -15.03 11.34
N LEU A 28 19.70 -14.76 10.92
CA LEU A 28 19.26 -13.43 10.44
C LEU A 28 18.72 -12.53 11.55
N GLN A 29 18.45 -13.10 12.74
CA GLN A 29 18.02 -12.36 13.93
C GLN A 29 19.18 -11.86 14.80
N ILE A 30 20.44 -11.96 14.35
CA ILE A 30 21.59 -11.47 15.11
C ILE A 30 21.45 -9.96 15.31
N ALA A 31 21.03 -9.60 16.53
CA ALA A 31 20.86 -8.24 16.99
C ALA A 31 22.20 -7.50 17.03
N ASN A 32 22.14 -6.18 17.01
CA ASN A 32 23.27 -5.29 17.25
C ASN A 32 23.98 -5.71 18.57
N PRO A 33 25.30 -5.99 18.58
CA PRO A 33 26.02 -6.51 19.75
C PRO A 33 25.87 -5.64 21.02
N LEU A 34 25.53 -4.35 20.86
CA LEU A 34 25.26 -3.44 21.97
C LEU A 34 23.94 -3.75 22.73
N GLU A 35 22.90 -4.24 22.04
CA GLU A 35 21.61 -4.61 22.67
C GLU A 35 21.71 -5.93 23.45
N ILE A 36 22.53 -6.88 22.99
CA ILE A 36 22.75 -8.16 23.68
C ILE A 36 23.40 -7.91 25.06
N SER A 37 24.39 -7.04 25.12
CA SER A 37 25.09 -6.70 26.38
C SER A 37 24.18 -6.04 27.44
N THR A 38 23.16 -5.29 27.02
CA THR A 38 22.20 -4.62 27.91
C THR A 38 21.10 -5.57 28.41
N LEU A 39 20.69 -6.53 27.58
CA LEU A 39 19.78 -7.62 27.97
C LEU A 39 20.45 -8.61 28.93
N GLU A 40 21.70 -8.97 28.68
CA GLU A 40 22.48 -9.84 29.57
C GLU A 40 22.72 -9.22 30.95
N ALA A 41 22.99 -7.92 31.01
CA ALA A 41 23.12 -7.17 32.26
C ALA A 41 21.81 -7.12 33.07
N SER A 42 20.66 -7.13 32.38
CA SER A 42 19.33 -7.13 33.01
C SER A 42 18.90 -8.52 33.52
N ARG A 43 19.43 -9.59 32.90
CA ARG A 43 19.16 -11.00 33.28
C ARG A 43 19.74 -11.36 34.65
N THR A 44 20.71 -10.60 35.17
CA THR A 44 21.35 -10.85 36.46
C THR A 44 20.48 -10.42 37.66
N ILE A 45 19.39 -9.66 37.45
CA ILE A 45 18.59 -9.06 38.53
C ILE A 45 17.33 -9.88 38.88
N LEU A 46 16.94 -10.85 38.03
CA LEU A 46 15.76 -11.68 38.26
C LEU A 46 16.17 -13.04 38.84
N GLU A 47 15.80 -13.33 40.09
CA GLU A 47 15.90 -14.67 40.64
C GLU A 47 15.16 -15.67 39.74
N PRO A 48 15.68 -16.90 39.55
CA PRO A 48 15.05 -17.89 38.68
C PRO A 48 13.77 -18.40 39.34
N SER A 49 12.66 -17.71 39.13
CA SER A 49 11.34 -18.31 39.32
C SER A 49 11.28 -19.56 38.44
N SER A 50 10.95 -20.71 39.04
CA SER A 50 10.89 -22.02 38.38
C SER A 50 9.94 -22.06 37.17
N HIS A 51 9.05 -21.07 37.05
CA HIS A 51 8.12 -20.91 35.96
C HIS A 51 7.99 -19.41 35.66
N PRO A 52 8.57 -18.91 34.56
CA PRO A 52 8.34 -17.53 34.15
C PRO A 52 6.82 -17.33 33.92
N PRO A 53 6.21 -16.26 34.47
CA PRO A 53 4.74 -16.07 34.45
C PRO A 53 4.11 -16.14 33.06
N ILE A 54 4.87 -15.81 32.02
CA ILE A 54 4.42 -15.83 30.63
C ILE A 54 4.16 -17.24 30.09
N LEU A 55 4.79 -18.27 30.66
CA LEU A 55 4.55 -19.69 30.32
C LEU A 55 3.40 -20.30 31.14
N ALA A 56 2.76 -19.52 32.02
CA ALA A 56 1.54 -19.93 32.72
C ALA A 56 0.28 -19.37 32.07
N LEU A 57 0.42 -18.61 30.98
CA LEU A 57 -0.70 -18.02 30.27
C LEU A 57 -1.40 -19.09 29.40
N PRO A 58 -2.74 -19.07 29.31
CA PRO A 58 -3.45 -19.88 28.33
C PRO A 58 -3.00 -19.55 26.90
N PRO A 59 -2.98 -20.53 25.98
CA PRO A 59 -2.62 -20.32 24.57
C PRO A 59 -3.38 -19.17 23.91
N GLU A 60 -4.65 -18.98 24.26
CA GLU A 60 -5.51 -17.93 23.71
C GLU A 60 -5.06 -16.53 24.14
N ILE A 61 -4.64 -16.38 25.40
CA ILE A 61 -4.11 -15.10 25.90
C ILE A 61 -2.74 -14.83 25.28
N LEU A 62 -1.93 -15.88 25.13
CA LEU A 62 -0.63 -15.76 24.48
C LEU A 62 -0.75 -15.38 23.00
N SER A 63 -1.74 -15.93 22.27
CA SER A 63 -2.00 -15.54 20.88
C SER A 63 -2.46 -14.09 20.75
N GLU A 64 -3.31 -13.59 21.66
CA GLU A 64 -3.71 -12.17 21.66
C GLU A 64 -2.52 -11.25 21.92
N ILE A 65 -1.63 -11.63 22.86
CA ILE A 65 -0.38 -10.89 23.09
C ILE A 65 0.48 -10.86 21.83
N PHE A 66 0.58 -11.98 21.12
CA PHE A 66 1.35 -12.07 19.88
C PHE A 66 0.74 -11.22 18.75
N ILE A 67 -0.59 -11.13 18.67
CA ILE A 67 -1.26 -10.27 17.68
C ILE A 67 -0.96 -8.80 17.99
N HIS A 68 -1.01 -8.40 19.26
CA HIS A 68 -0.67 -7.04 19.70
C HIS A 68 0.82 -6.70 19.61
N PHE A 69 1.69 -7.69 19.45
CA PHE A 69 3.11 -7.48 19.18
C PHE A 69 3.36 -7.01 17.74
N LEU A 70 2.46 -7.33 16.81
CA LEU A 70 2.54 -6.95 15.40
C LEU A 70 1.87 -5.58 15.15
N PRO A 71 2.21 -4.90 14.04
CA PRO A 71 1.46 -3.72 13.64
C PRO A 71 -0.02 -4.07 13.38
N PRO A 72 -0.93 -3.12 13.59
CA PRO A 72 -2.36 -3.36 13.41
C PRO A 72 -2.66 -3.65 11.94
N TYR A 73 -3.37 -4.75 11.67
CA TYR A 73 -3.84 -5.07 10.32
C TYR A 73 -4.62 -3.88 9.70
N PRO A 74 -4.40 -3.51 8.43
CA PRO A 74 -3.67 -4.24 7.39
C PRO A 74 -2.16 -3.96 7.29
N ASP A 75 -1.61 -3.16 8.20
CA ASP A 75 -0.17 -2.88 8.20
C ASP A 75 0.60 -4.19 8.35
N SER A 76 1.64 -4.33 7.52
CA SER A 76 2.35 -5.59 7.37
C SER A 76 3.64 -5.57 8.19
N PRO A 77 3.87 -6.54 9.10
CA PRO A 77 5.15 -6.71 9.76
C PRO A 77 6.26 -7.07 8.75
N PRO A 78 7.53 -6.84 9.12
CA PRO A 78 8.67 -7.33 8.34
C PRO A 78 8.58 -8.83 8.07
N PHE A 79 8.95 -9.24 6.85
CA PHE A 79 8.92 -10.66 6.44
C PHE A 79 9.76 -11.57 7.35
N ILE A 80 10.82 -11.02 7.92
CA ILE A 80 11.75 -11.69 8.84
C ILE A 80 12.33 -10.67 9.82
N GLY A 81 12.77 -11.15 10.98
CA GLY A 81 13.58 -10.38 11.91
C GLY A 81 12.74 -9.73 13.01
N ARG A 82 13.27 -8.65 13.60
CA ARG A 82 12.61 -7.97 14.73
C ARG A 82 11.23 -7.46 14.31
N TYR A 83 10.25 -7.59 15.19
CA TYR A 83 8.84 -7.23 14.93
C TYR A 83 8.13 -8.12 13.88
N SER A 84 8.74 -9.24 13.49
CA SER A 84 8.13 -10.27 12.67
C SER A 84 7.57 -11.41 13.53
N PRO A 85 6.46 -12.07 13.15
CA PRO A 85 6.00 -13.30 13.80
C PRO A 85 7.05 -14.42 13.74
N THR A 86 8.05 -14.33 12.85
CA THR A 86 9.16 -15.28 12.81
C THR A 86 10.04 -15.24 14.07
N CYS A 87 10.04 -14.15 14.86
CA CYS A 87 10.72 -14.13 16.16
C CYS A 87 10.01 -15.01 17.19
N LEU A 88 8.68 -15.05 17.15
CA LEU A 88 7.87 -15.75 18.16
C LEU A 88 8.12 -17.26 18.11
N ILE A 89 8.35 -17.81 16.93
CA ILE A 89 8.65 -19.23 16.74
C ILE A 89 10.06 -19.63 17.21
N LEU A 90 10.93 -18.67 17.54
CA LEU A 90 12.32 -18.94 17.97
C LEU A 90 12.53 -18.81 19.48
N VAL A 91 11.51 -18.41 20.26
CA VAL A 91 11.65 -18.16 21.70
C VAL A 91 11.68 -19.46 22.51
N CYS A 92 10.64 -20.28 22.42
CA CYS A 92 10.54 -21.57 23.11
C CYS A 92 9.52 -22.48 22.40
N ARG A 93 9.45 -23.74 22.80
CA ARG A 93 8.52 -24.73 22.20
C ARG A 93 7.04 -24.34 22.32
N GLU A 94 6.66 -23.71 23.44
CA GLU A 94 5.28 -23.28 23.68
C GLU A 94 4.90 -22.12 22.77
N TRP A 95 5.77 -21.12 22.66
CA TRP A 95 5.58 -19.98 21.76
C TRP A 95 5.56 -20.42 20.31
N TYR A 96 6.45 -21.34 19.92
CA TYR A 96 6.41 -21.99 18.63
C TYR A 96 5.02 -22.58 18.35
N SER A 97 4.52 -23.43 19.26
CA SER A 97 3.22 -24.08 19.10
C SER A 97 2.07 -23.08 18.94
N VAL A 98 2.03 -22.05 19.78
CA VAL A 98 0.97 -21.03 19.72
C VAL A 98 1.09 -20.19 18.46
N ALA A 99 2.30 -19.74 18.12
CA ALA A 99 2.52 -18.88 16.95
C ALA A 99 2.18 -19.60 15.63
N ILE A 100 2.57 -20.86 15.45
CA ILE A 100 2.24 -21.59 14.21
C ILE A 100 0.76 -21.95 14.08
N THR A 101 0.02 -22.02 15.19
CA THR A 101 -1.41 -22.34 15.22
C THR A 101 -2.30 -21.10 15.27
N THR A 102 -1.74 -19.89 15.16
CA THR A 102 -2.47 -18.62 15.17
C THR A 102 -2.40 -17.95 13.78
N PRO A 103 -3.35 -18.20 12.86
CA PRO A 103 -3.27 -17.72 11.48
C PRO A 103 -3.22 -16.20 11.32
N ALA A 104 -3.82 -15.47 12.26
CA ALA A 104 -3.84 -14.00 12.25
C ALA A 104 -2.44 -13.38 12.29
N LEU A 105 -1.44 -14.08 12.84
CA LEU A 105 -0.05 -13.61 12.85
C LEU A 105 0.60 -13.62 11.47
N TRP A 106 0.08 -14.43 10.54
CA TRP A 106 0.72 -14.71 9.26
C TRP A 106 -0.04 -14.12 8.06
N ARG A 107 -1.14 -13.39 8.31
CA ARG A 107 -2.02 -12.88 7.24
C ARG A 107 -1.56 -11.55 6.61
N ALA A 108 -0.54 -10.89 7.16
CA ALA A 108 -0.01 -9.62 6.66
C ALA A 108 1.52 -9.70 6.57
N MET A 109 2.12 -9.38 5.43
CA MET A 109 3.57 -9.56 5.23
C MET A 109 4.20 -8.48 4.37
N GLN A 110 5.29 -7.89 4.89
CA GLN A 110 6.08 -6.88 4.20
C GLN A 110 7.32 -7.53 3.60
N ILE A 111 7.23 -7.82 2.31
CA ILE A 111 8.23 -8.47 1.48
C ILE A 111 9.16 -7.38 0.95
N GLY A 112 10.30 -7.20 1.59
CA GLY A 112 11.25 -6.15 1.23
C GLY A 112 12.68 -6.51 1.58
N PHE A 113 13.63 -5.69 1.11
CA PHE A 113 15.04 -5.84 1.41
C PHE A 113 15.26 -5.94 2.93
N PRO A 114 16.01 -6.93 3.44
CA PRO A 114 17.07 -7.61 2.73
C PRO A 114 16.76 -9.07 2.35
N PHE A 115 15.91 -9.30 1.34
CA PHE A 115 15.72 -10.63 0.72
C PHE A 115 17.05 -11.29 0.29
N HIS A 116 18.03 -10.49 -0.11
CA HIS A 116 19.38 -10.92 -0.48
C HIS A 116 20.25 -11.44 0.69
N LEU A 117 19.86 -11.17 1.95
CA LEU A 117 20.55 -11.74 3.11
C LEU A 117 20.11 -13.18 3.39
N LEU A 118 19.01 -13.67 2.78
CA LEU A 118 18.69 -15.09 2.83
C LEU A 118 19.78 -15.85 2.06
N PRO A 119 20.51 -16.79 2.69
CA PRO A 119 21.73 -17.40 2.12
C PRO A 119 21.55 -18.23 0.84
N SER A 120 20.35 -18.26 0.25
CA SER A 120 19.99 -19.10 -0.90
C SER A 120 18.80 -18.51 -1.66
N HIS A 121 18.83 -18.63 -2.99
CA HIS A 121 17.71 -18.26 -3.89
C HIS A 121 16.36 -18.89 -3.51
N GLU A 122 16.37 -20.03 -2.81
CA GLU A 122 15.17 -20.76 -2.38
C GLU A 122 14.56 -20.27 -1.05
N GLY A 123 15.31 -19.49 -0.25
CA GLY A 123 14.92 -19.13 1.12
C GLY A 123 13.71 -18.21 1.18
N GLY A 124 13.63 -17.26 0.25
CA GLY A 124 12.51 -16.32 0.13
C GLY A 124 11.19 -17.00 -0.24
N PRO A 125 11.12 -17.72 -1.38
CA PRO A 125 9.93 -18.48 -1.77
C PRO A 125 9.47 -19.48 -0.71
N ALA A 126 10.40 -20.21 -0.07
CA ALA A 126 10.04 -21.16 0.97
C ALA A 126 9.43 -20.50 2.21
N LEU A 127 9.96 -19.34 2.61
CA LEU A 127 9.38 -18.55 3.70
C LEU A 127 7.99 -18.02 3.32
N ALA A 128 7.81 -17.56 2.07
CA ALA A 128 6.53 -17.07 1.57
C ALA A 128 5.43 -18.13 1.67
N ARG A 129 5.73 -19.34 1.17
CA ARG A 129 4.83 -20.49 1.28
C ARG A 129 4.48 -20.80 2.72
N LEU A 130 5.46 -20.73 3.63
CA LEU A 130 5.22 -20.91 5.06
C LEU A 130 4.29 -19.84 5.67
N TRP A 131 4.44 -18.58 5.29
CA TRP A 131 3.50 -17.52 5.68
C TRP A 131 2.09 -17.79 5.13
N LEU A 132 2.00 -18.12 3.83
CA LEU A 132 0.74 -18.43 3.14
C LEU A 132 0.02 -19.64 3.75
N ASP A 133 0.75 -20.71 4.07
CA ASP A 133 0.23 -21.92 4.70
C ASP A 133 -0.31 -21.63 6.10
N ARG A 134 0.47 -20.89 6.92
CA ARG A 134 0.08 -20.58 8.30
C ARG A 134 -1.06 -19.58 8.38
N SER A 135 -1.20 -18.69 7.40
CA SER A 135 -2.31 -17.74 7.32
C SER A 135 -3.68 -18.40 7.08
N GLY A 136 -3.70 -19.68 6.72
CA GLY A 136 -4.92 -20.48 6.57
C GLY A 136 -5.83 -19.96 5.47
N CYS A 137 -7.07 -19.60 5.81
CA CYS A 137 -8.05 -19.04 4.88
C CYS A 137 -8.28 -17.53 5.07
N LEU A 138 -7.50 -16.87 5.93
CA LEU A 138 -7.71 -15.46 6.23
C LEU A 138 -7.39 -14.58 5.01
N PRO A 139 -8.07 -13.44 4.83
CA PRO A 139 -7.70 -12.48 3.80
C PRO A 139 -6.29 -11.93 4.04
N LEU A 140 -5.55 -11.68 2.96
CA LEU A 140 -4.13 -11.35 2.98
C LEU A 140 -3.88 -9.86 2.78
N SER A 141 -2.91 -9.32 3.52
CA SER A 141 -2.26 -8.04 3.23
C SER A 141 -0.84 -8.32 2.77
N ILE A 142 -0.49 -7.92 1.56
CA ILE A 142 0.81 -8.21 0.94
C ILE A 142 1.42 -6.89 0.51
N HIS A 143 2.60 -6.59 1.02
CA HIS A 143 3.34 -5.39 0.66
C HIS A 143 4.71 -5.78 0.09
N ALA A 144 4.93 -5.50 -1.19
CA ALA A 144 6.09 -5.93 -1.96
C ALA A 144 6.64 -4.80 -2.85
N SER A 145 6.93 -3.62 -2.29
CA SER A 145 7.36 -2.43 -3.05
C SER A 145 8.84 -2.43 -3.50
N ASP A 146 9.73 -3.08 -2.73
CA ASP A 146 11.19 -2.92 -2.89
C ASP A 146 11.86 -4.15 -3.52
N MET A 147 11.16 -4.84 -4.42
CA MET A 147 11.64 -6.08 -5.03
C MET A 147 12.57 -5.79 -6.23
N HIS A 148 13.77 -5.26 -5.96
CA HIS A 148 14.80 -5.17 -7.01
C HIS A 148 15.23 -6.59 -7.42
N VAL A 149 14.98 -6.87 -8.69
CA VAL A 149 15.06 -8.15 -9.40
C VAL A 149 16.36 -8.90 -9.11
N TYR A 150 16.23 -10.15 -8.63
CA TYR A 150 16.86 -11.38 -9.15
C TYR A 150 16.27 -12.54 -8.31
N ASN A 151 15.39 -13.39 -8.89
CA ASN A 151 14.68 -14.56 -8.30
C ASN A 151 13.29 -14.35 -7.67
N VAL A 152 12.55 -13.33 -8.10
CA VAL A 152 11.19 -13.06 -7.59
C VAL A 152 10.11 -13.82 -8.39
N PHE A 153 10.39 -14.32 -9.59
CA PHE A 153 9.39 -14.97 -10.44
C PHE A 153 8.66 -16.14 -9.76
N ASP A 154 9.41 -17.11 -9.21
CA ASP A 154 8.80 -18.27 -8.52
C ASP A 154 8.02 -17.84 -7.26
N PHE A 155 8.55 -16.84 -6.55
CA PHE A 155 7.90 -16.27 -5.37
C PHE A 155 6.58 -15.59 -5.73
N PHE A 156 6.60 -14.79 -6.78
CA PHE A 156 5.46 -14.04 -7.28
C PHE A 156 4.36 -15.00 -7.73
N GLN A 157 4.73 -16.07 -8.44
CA GLN A 157 3.81 -17.10 -8.85
C GLN A 157 3.12 -17.78 -7.65
N ASP A 158 3.85 -18.07 -6.57
CA ASP A 158 3.28 -18.60 -5.34
C ASP A 158 2.29 -17.63 -4.70
N VAL A 159 2.63 -16.35 -4.62
CA VAL A 159 1.75 -15.32 -4.07
C VAL A 159 0.49 -15.15 -4.92
N CYS A 160 0.62 -15.13 -6.25
CA CYS A 160 -0.48 -15.01 -7.21
C CYS A 160 -1.47 -16.18 -7.16
N ARG A 161 -1.03 -17.40 -6.80
CA ARG A 161 -1.94 -18.55 -6.57
C ARG A 161 -2.95 -18.29 -5.44
N HIS A 162 -2.68 -17.35 -4.55
CA HIS A 162 -3.57 -16.95 -3.46
C HIS A 162 -4.30 -15.62 -3.71
N CYS A 163 -4.35 -15.13 -4.95
CA CYS A 163 -5.02 -13.88 -5.32
C CYS A 163 -6.48 -13.77 -4.87
N HIS A 164 -7.20 -14.89 -4.82
CA HIS A 164 -8.58 -14.96 -4.31
C HIS A 164 -8.72 -14.53 -2.84
N ARG A 165 -7.62 -14.50 -2.07
CA ARG A 165 -7.57 -14.09 -0.67
C ARG A 165 -7.04 -12.68 -0.46
N TRP A 166 -6.51 -12.02 -1.48
CA TRP A 166 -5.92 -10.68 -1.33
C TRP A 166 -7.00 -9.68 -0.92
N GLU A 167 -6.79 -9.00 0.21
CA GLU A 167 -7.61 -7.88 0.68
C GLU A 167 -6.88 -6.55 0.50
N HIS A 168 -5.56 -6.56 0.70
CA HIS A 168 -4.68 -5.41 0.49
C HIS A 168 -3.43 -5.84 -0.27
N LEU A 169 -3.13 -5.16 -1.37
CA LEU A 169 -1.95 -5.44 -2.19
C LEU A 169 -1.17 -4.14 -2.44
N THR A 170 0.10 -4.14 -2.07
CA THR A 170 1.10 -3.15 -2.51
C THR A 170 2.19 -3.86 -3.26
N MET A 171 2.58 -3.36 -4.43
CA MET A 171 3.55 -4.03 -5.29
C MET A 171 4.40 -3.05 -6.10
N GLY A 172 5.70 -3.26 -6.02
CA GLY A 172 6.70 -2.66 -6.90
C GLY A 172 6.91 -3.53 -8.12
N ILE A 173 6.82 -2.94 -9.30
CA ILE A 173 6.93 -3.64 -10.57
C ILE A 173 8.11 -3.05 -11.32
N SER A 174 9.14 -3.88 -11.51
CA SER A 174 10.34 -3.50 -12.27
C SER A 174 10.35 -4.11 -13.68
N GLU A 175 9.54 -5.14 -13.93
CA GLU A 175 9.48 -5.82 -15.23
C GLU A 175 8.01 -5.97 -15.69
N SER A 176 7.76 -5.68 -16.97
CA SER A 176 6.41 -5.72 -17.56
C SER A 176 5.74 -7.11 -17.52
N ASP A 177 6.51 -8.19 -17.47
CA ASP A 177 5.98 -9.56 -17.42
C ASP A 177 5.17 -9.84 -16.14
N HIS A 178 5.52 -9.23 -15.01
CA HIS A 178 4.79 -9.39 -13.74
C HIS A 178 3.39 -8.76 -13.78
N LEU A 179 3.19 -7.71 -14.58
CA LEU A 179 1.88 -7.10 -14.78
C LEU A 179 0.93 -8.01 -15.55
N LEU A 180 1.44 -8.68 -16.59
CA LEU A 180 0.65 -9.62 -17.38
C LEU A 180 0.18 -10.82 -16.55
N GLU A 181 0.95 -11.24 -15.56
CA GLU A 181 0.57 -12.33 -14.66
C GLU A 181 -0.57 -11.97 -13.71
N ILE A 182 -0.67 -10.70 -13.32
CA ILE A 182 -1.79 -10.19 -12.50
C ILE A 182 -3.00 -9.87 -13.38
N ALA A 183 -2.76 -9.47 -14.63
CA ALA A 183 -3.82 -9.19 -15.59
C ALA A 183 -4.69 -10.45 -15.78
N GLY A 184 -5.97 -10.32 -15.43
CA GLY A 184 -6.93 -11.41 -15.52
C GLY A 184 -7.06 -12.32 -14.28
N LEU A 185 -6.38 -12.01 -13.17
CA LEU A 185 -6.64 -12.71 -11.90
C LEU A 185 -7.97 -12.26 -11.27
N THR A 186 -8.69 -13.20 -10.66
CA THR A 186 -9.91 -12.92 -9.87
C THR A 186 -9.52 -12.58 -8.43
N MET A 187 -9.85 -11.37 -8.00
CA MET A 187 -9.46 -10.79 -6.71
C MET A 187 -10.71 -10.33 -5.94
N PRO A 188 -11.57 -11.27 -5.49
CA PRO A 188 -12.91 -10.99 -5.00
C PRO A 188 -12.93 -10.25 -3.65
N LEU A 189 -11.84 -10.30 -2.89
CA LEU A 189 -11.71 -9.67 -1.58
C LEU A 189 -10.92 -8.35 -1.62
N LEU A 190 -10.34 -7.98 -2.76
CA LEU A 190 -9.39 -6.87 -2.84
C LEU A 190 -10.09 -5.54 -2.56
N ARG A 191 -9.60 -4.82 -1.56
CA ARG A 191 -10.09 -3.51 -1.12
C ARG A 191 -9.14 -2.39 -1.47
N THR A 192 -7.84 -2.65 -1.38
CA THR A 192 -6.79 -1.66 -1.68
C THR A 192 -5.76 -2.23 -2.63
N LEU A 193 -5.46 -1.47 -3.67
CA LEU A 193 -4.43 -1.78 -4.66
C LEU A 193 -3.44 -0.61 -4.70
N ASP A 194 -2.16 -0.90 -4.55
CA ASP A 194 -1.08 0.07 -4.63
C ASP A 194 0.00 -0.50 -5.56
N ILE A 195 0.20 0.14 -6.70
CA ILE A 195 1.14 -0.29 -7.73
C ILE A 195 2.11 0.84 -8.01
N THR A 196 3.39 0.52 -7.86
CA THR A 196 4.50 1.44 -8.14
C THR A 196 5.41 0.82 -9.20
N VAL A 197 5.69 1.54 -10.27
CA VAL A 197 6.54 1.04 -11.36
C VAL A 197 7.88 1.77 -11.37
N ASP A 198 8.96 1.01 -11.56
CA ASP A 198 10.33 1.53 -11.61
C ASP A 198 10.72 1.85 -13.06
N ILE A 199 11.32 3.02 -13.30
CA ILE A 199 11.16 3.87 -14.51
C ILE A 199 12.09 3.46 -15.67
N GLU A 200 12.40 2.18 -15.87
CA GLU A 200 13.29 1.78 -16.99
C GLU A 200 12.56 1.15 -18.20
N ASP A 201 11.36 0.58 -18.02
CA ASP A 201 10.61 -0.06 -19.10
C ASP A 201 9.20 0.52 -19.27
N VAL A 202 8.99 1.24 -20.37
CA VAL A 202 7.66 1.67 -20.81
C VAL A 202 6.76 0.45 -20.99
N LEU A 203 5.65 0.39 -20.26
CA LEU A 203 4.70 -0.71 -20.37
C LEU A 203 4.23 -0.94 -21.80
N TYR A 204 4.32 -2.19 -22.26
CA TYR A 204 3.72 -2.67 -23.50
C TYR A 204 2.38 -3.39 -23.21
N GLY A 205 1.38 -2.68 -22.70
CA GLY A 205 -0.01 -3.16 -22.70
C GLY A 205 -0.84 -2.81 -21.46
N PRO A 206 -2.18 -2.91 -21.56
CA PRO A 206 -3.08 -2.62 -20.45
C PRO A 206 -3.07 -3.77 -19.42
N MET A 207 -2.80 -3.45 -18.16
CA MET A 207 -3.16 -4.28 -17.01
C MET A 207 -4.68 -4.23 -16.83
N ILE A 208 -5.31 -5.40 -16.85
CA ILE A 208 -6.75 -5.52 -16.71
C ILE A 208 -7.09 -6.19 -15.39
N VAL A 209 -7.67 -5.43 -14.46
CA VAL A 209 -8.19 -5.93 -13.18
C VAL A 209 -9.71 -5.74 -13.18
N HIS A 210 -10.41 -6.60 -13.92
CA HIS A 210 -11.88 -6.49 -14.02
C HIS A 210 -12.63 -7.10 -12.82
N ASP A 211 -12.07 -8.11 -12.16
CA ASP A 211 -12.79 -8.92 -11.17
C ASP A 211 -12.33 -8.62 -9.74
N ALA A 212 -12.55 -7.37 -9.32
CA ALA A 212 -12.27 -6.86 -7.97
C ALA A 212 -13.46 -6.04 -7.43
N PRO A 213 -14.62 -6.66 -7.14
CA PRO A 213 -15.87 -5.96 -6.81
C PRO A 213 -15.87 -5.21 -5.48
N LEU A 214 -14.87 -5.46 -4.61
CA LEU A 214 -14.72 -4.79 -3.33
C LEU A 214 -13.66 -3.69 -3.33
N LEU A 215 -13.03 -3.41 -4.48
CA LEU A 215 -11.94 -2.44 -4.59
C LEU A 215 -12.46 -1.03 -4.32
N ARG A 216 -11.85 -0.34 -3.34
CA ARG A 216 -12.23 1.01 -2.90
C ARG A 216 -11.10 2.02 -2.94
N SER A 217 -9.86 1.58 -2.74
CA SER A 217 -8.69 2.45 -2.73
C SER A 217 -7.67 2.00 -3.75
N VAL A 218 -7.20 2.95 -4.57
CA VAL A 218 -6.18 2.70 -5.57
C VAL A 218 -5.07 3.74 -5.45
N VAL A 219 -3.82 3.28 -5.50
CA VAL A 219 -2.62 4.09 -5.65
C VAL A 219 -1.90 3.63 -6.91
N LEU A 220 -1.69 4.52 -7.88
CA LEU A 220 -0.92 4.25 -9.09
C LEU A 220 0.17 5.31 -9.24
N SER A 221 1.41 4.86 -9.41
CA SER A 221 2.54 5.73 -9.70
C SER A 221 2.94 5.68 -11.18
N ASP A 222 3.57 6.76 -11.67
CA ASP A 222 4.26 6.89 -12.97
C ASP A 222 3.46 6.70 -14.29
N GLY A 223 2.41 7.51 -14.52
CA GLY A 223 1.87 7.73 -15.87
C GLY A 223 0.99 6.61 -16.44
N GLU A 224 0.81 5.51 -15.73
CA GLU A 224 0.12 4.31 -16.22
C GLU A 224 -1.41 4.39 -16.20
N GLY A 225 -1.99 5.54 -15.87
CA GLY A 225 -3.44 5.71 -15.80
C GLY A 225 -4.20 5.21 -17.04
N ARG A 226 -3.58 5.24 -18.23
CA ARG A 226 -4.14 4.70 -19.48
C ARG A 226 -4.01 3.20 -19.66
N ASN A 227 -3.01 2.60 -19.01
CA ASN A 227 -2.68 1.19 -19.16
C ASN A 227 -3.27 0.35 -18.02
N VAL A 228 -4.22 0.88 -17.24
CA VAL A 228 -4.90 0.08 -16.22
C VAL A 228 -6.42 0.17 -16.37
N GLU A 229 -7.05 -0.97 -16.62
CA GLU A 229 -8.50 -1.11 -16.59
C GLU A 229 -8.93 -1.60 -15.20
N LEU A 230 -9.37 -0.66 -14.36
CA LEU A 230 -9.91 -0.91 -13.03
C LEU A 230 -11.43 -0.68 -12.99
N PRO A 231 -12.15 -1.21 -11.99
CA PRO A 231 -13.52 -0.81 -11.72
C PRO A 231 -13.54 0.61 -11.10
N TRP A 232 -13.22 1.63 -11.89
CA TRP A 232 -13.08 3.03 -11.47
C TRP A 232 -14.32 3.56 -10.73
N SER A 233 -15.51 3.19 -11.21
CA SER A 233 -16.77 3.74 -10.70
C SER A 233 -17.07 3.43 -9.24
N GLN A 234 -16.48 2.39 -8.65
CA GLN A 234 -16.71 1.98 -7.26
C GLN A 234 -15.65 2.51 -6.28
N LEU A 235 -14.62 3.21 -6.78
CA LEU A 235 -13.55 3.74 -5.95
C LEU A 235 -14.03 4.92 -5.10
N THR A 236 -13.51 4.98 -3.88
CA THR A 236 -13.76 6.06 -2.91
C THR A 236 -12.47 6.81 -2.56
N SER A 237 -11.31 6.19 -2.77
CA SER A 237 -10.00 6.77 -2.54
C SER A 237 -9.11 6.52 -3.74
N LEU A 238 -8.46 7.58 -4.24
CA LEU A 238 -7.60 7.50 -5.40
C LEU A 238 -6.35 8.36 -5.23
N GLN A 239 -5.19 7.76 -5.40
CA GLN A 239 -3.93 8.46 -5.52
C GLN A 239 -3.32 8.14 -6.89
N LEU A 240 -3.03 9.18 -7.67
CA LEU A 240 -2.48 9.04 -9.01
C LEU A 240 -1.24 9.89 -9.17
N GLU A 241 -0.21 9.34 -9.79
CA GLU A 241 0.85 10.08 -10.45
C GLU A 241 0.73 9.92 -11.95
N CYS A 242 0.33 10.96 -12.68
CA CYS A 242 0.05 10.84 -14.11
C CYS A 242 0.07 12.18 -14.86
N LEU A 243 0.00 12.10 -16.19
CA LEU A 243 -0.20 13.26 -17.05
C LEU A 243 -1.62 13.81 -16.85
N ILE A 244 -1.78 15.12 -17.06
CA ILE A 244 -3.06 15.81 -16.84
C ILE A 244 -4.23 15.27 -17.69
N GLY A 245 -3.94 14.85 -18.92
CA GLY A 245 -4.93 14.27 -19.82
C GLY A 245 -5.46 12.93 -19.33
N ASP A 246 -4.64 12.15 -18.62
CA ASP A 246 -4.97 10.81 -18.15
C ASP A 246 -5.75 10.89 -16.84
N CYS A 247 -5.32 11.81 -15.98
CA CYS A 247 -6.05 12.23 -14.80
C CYS A 247 -7.50 12.59 -15.16
N MET A 248 -7.70 13.39 -16.20
CA MET A 248 -9.04 13.77 -16.68
C MET A 248 -9.93 12.57 -17.02
N SER A 249 -9.43 11.64 -17.84
CA SER A 249 -10.20 10.44 -18.20
C SER A 249 -10.57 9.60 -16.98
N ILE A 250 -9.64 9.42 -16.04
CA ILE A 250 -9.90 8.61 -14.85
C ILE A 250 -10.88 9.30 -13.89
N LEU A 251 -10.75 10.62 -13.71
CA LEU A 251 -11.67 11.38 -12.86
C LEU A 251 -13.12 11.36 -13.40
N GLN A 252 -13.31 11.28 -14.71
CA GLN A 252 -14.63 11.11 -15.32
C GLN A 252 -15.26 9.75 -14.99
N GLU A 253 -14.45 8.71 -14.77
CA GLU A 253 -14.90 7.35 -14.47
C GLU A 253 -15.04 7.05 -12.97
N THR A 254 -14.77 8.03 -12.10
CA THR A 254 -14.70 7.85 -10.64
C THR A 254 -15.69 8.75 -9.87
N PRO A 255 -17.01 8.68 -10.15
CA PRO A 255 -18.01 9.58 -9.57
C PRO A 255 -18.20 9.46 -8.04
N ASN A 256 -17.74 8.35 -7.44
CA ASN A 256 -17.92 8.04 -6.02
C ASN A 256 -16.71 8.39 -5.15
N LEU A 257 -15.72 9.12 -5.67
CA LEU A 257 -14.55 9.53 -4.89
C LEU A 257 -14.93 10.40 -3.71
N VAL A 258 -14.32 10.09 -2.57
CA VAL A 258 -14.38 10.84 -1.31
C VAL A 258 -13.03 11.48 -1.02
N SER A 259 -11.93 10.78 -1.35
CA SER A 259 -10.56 11.29 -1.21
C SER A 259 -9.79 11.11 -2.52
N CYS A 260 -9.10 12.17 -2.96
CA CYS A 260 -8.28 12.14 -4.15
C CYS A 260 -6.94 12.87 -3.93
N THR A 261 -5.84 12.20 -4.27
CA THR A 261 -4.49 12.79 -4.29
C THR A 261 -3.94 12.71 -5.70
N LEU A 262 -3.62 13.86 -6.29
CA LEU A 262 -3.14 13.97 -7.65
C LEU A 262 -1.72 14.50 -7.67
N ARG A 263 -0.79 13.69 -8.17
CA ARG A 263 0.59 14.06 -8.47
C ARG A 263 0.72 14.25 -9.97
N LEU A 264 0.72 15.50 -10.44
CA LEU A 264 0.76 15.76 -11.88
C LEU A 264 2.21 15.90 -12.36
N ILE A 265 2.55 15.10 -13.38
CA ILE A 265 3.86 15.10 -14.05
C ILE A 265 3.83 15.88 -15.37
N ALA A 266 4.95 16.48 -15.74
CA ALA A 266 5.09 17.20 -17.01
C ALA A 266 5.32 16.22 -18.17
N PRO A 267 4.79 16.49 -19.39
CA PRO A 267 5.12 15.70 -20.55
C PRO A 267 6.62 15.79 -20.86
N TRP A 268 7.20 14.66 -21.26
CA TRP A 268 8.60 14.57 -21.67
C TRP A 268 8.88 15.32 -22.98
N THR A 269 7.83 15.67 -23.73
CA THR A 269 7.89 16.38 -25.01
C THR A 269 7.26 17.77 -24.90
N THR A 270 7.90 18.77 -25.52
CA THR A 270 7.44 20.17 -25.58
C THR A 270 6.25 20.40 -26.52
N GLU A 271 5.80 19.37 -27.23
CA GLU A 271 4.58 19.48 -28.03
C GLU A 271 3.39 19.36 -27.09
N GLU A 272 2.85 20.51 -26.66
CA GLU A 272 1.54 20.57 -26.01
C GLU A 272 0.51 19.99 -27.00
N PRO A 273 -0.09 18.83 -26.73
CA PRO A 273 -1.17 18.36 -27.57
C PRO A 273 -2.28 19.41 -27.50
N ALA A 274 -2.85 19.75 -28.66
CA ALA A 274 -4.02 20.62 -28.71
C ALA A 274 -5.14 19.98 -27.87
N HIS A 275 -5.29 20.44 -26.62
CA HIS A 275 -6.30 19.90 -25.73
C HIS A 275 -7.68 20.31 -26.26
N ASP A 276 -8.54 19.32 -26.50
CA ASP A 276 -9.97 19.56 -26.59
C ASP A 276 -10.42 20.32 -25.34
N PRO A 277 -11.44 21.19 -25.43
CA PRO A 277 -11.90 21.96 -24.29
C PRO A 277 -12.22 21.04 -23.12
N TYR A 278 -11.61 21.32 -21.96
CA TYR A 278 -11.82 20.56 -20.73
C TYR A 278 -13.32 20.45 -20.43
N THR A 279 -13.83 19.21 -20.45
CA THR A 279 -15.21 18.93 -20.01
C THR A 279 -15.31 19.08 -18.50
N ASP A 280 -16.40 19.64 -18.01
CA ASP A 280 -16.65 19.74 -16.57
C ASP A 280 -16.75 18.33 -15.94
N ILE A 281 -15.99 18.11 -14.86
CA ILE A 281 -15.96 16.85 -14.11
C ILE A 281 -16.64 17.07 -12.76
N SER A 282 -17.74 16.37 -12.52
CA SER A 282 -18.51 16.48 -11.27
C SER A 282 -18.17 15.35 -10.31
N LEU A 283 -17.49 15.68 -9.22
CA LEU A 283 -17.14 14.74 -8.14
C LEU A 283 -17.95 15.12 -6.89
N LEU A 284 -19.20 14.64 -6.85
CA LEU A 284 -20.23 15.10 -5.91
C LEU A 284 -19.98 14.67 -4.46
N HIS A 285 -19.18 13.63 -4.27
CA HIS A 285 -18.88 13.04 -2.96
C HIS A 285 -17.47 13.37 -2.47
N LEU A 286 -16.69 14.15 -3.24
CA LEU A 286 -15.29 14.41 -2.93
C LEU A 286 -15.18 15.37 -1.75
N GLU A 287 -14.65 14.87 -0.64
CA GLU A 287 -14.45 15.62 0.61
C GLU A 287 -13.01 16.10 0.74
N THR A 288 -12.03 15.36 0.20
CA THR A 288 -10.61 15.69 0.26
C THR A 288 -9.98 15.67 -1.12
N LEU A 289 -9.31 16.77 -1.49
CA LEU A 289 -8.55 16.89 -2.74
C LEU A 289 -7.15 17.43 -2.44
N VAL A 290 -6.13 16.69 -2.84
CA VAL A 290 -4.73 17.02 -2.61
C VAL A 290 -4.00 17.08 -3.94
N PHE A 291 -3.38 18.21 -4.23
CA PHE A 291 -2.45 18.36 -5.35
C PHE A 291 -1.01 18.30 -4.86
N LYS A 292 -0.22 17.42 -5.48
CA LYS A 292 1.22 17.34 -5.31
C LYS A 292 1.86 17.65 -6.67
N THR A 293 2.80 18.57 -6.72
CA THR A 293 3.59 18.76 -7.94
C THR A 293 4.97 19.30 -7.59
N GLU A 294 5.96 18.89 -8.38
CA GLU A 294 7.31 19.44 -8.34
C GLU A 294 7.45 20.62 -9.32
N PHE A 295 6.46 20.81 -10.20
CA PHE A 295 6.46 21.83 -11.24
C PHE A 295 5.74 23.10 -10.81
N SER A 296 6.16 24.23 -11.39
CA SER A 296 5.63 25.55 -11.08
C SER A 296 4.51 25.99 -12.02
N PHE A 297 4.03 25.11 -12.90
CA PHE A 297 3.04 25.43 -13.91
C PHE A 297 2.18 24.20 -14.21
N VAL A 298 0.91 24.27 -13.83
CA VAL A 298 -0.12 23.32 -14.28
C VAL A 298 -1.20 24.13 -14.98
N ASP A 299 -1.82 23.56 -16.01
CA ASP A 299 -2.91 24.21 -16.72
C ASP A 299 -4.08 24.51 -15.76
N ILE A 300 -4.32 25.80 -15.52
CA ILE A 300 -5.39 26.30 -14.66
C ILE A 300 -6.77 25.84 -15.17
N GLN A 301 -6.90 25.55 -16.47
CA GLN A 301 -8.14 25.04 -17.03
C GLN A 301 -8.55 23.69 -16.43
N PHE A 302 -7.59 22.84 -16.07
CA PHE A 302 -7.87 21.60 -15.34
C PHE A 302 -8.52 21.89 -13.98
N PHE A 303 -7.97 22.85 -13.22
CA PHE A 303 -8.58 23.21 -11.93
C PHE A 303 -9.99 23.77 -12.11
N ARG A 304 -10.23 24.50 -13.20
CA ARG A 304 -11.52 25.12 -13.49
C ARG A 304 -12.58 24.11 -13.92
N CYS A 305 -12.24 22.95 -14.46
CA CYS A 305 -13.23 21.96 -14.90
C CYS A 305 -13.82 21.14 -13.74
N LEU A 306 -13.16 21.11 -12.58
CA LEU A 306 -13.61 20.36 -11.41
C LEU A 306 -14.82 21.04 -10.73
N ILE A 307 -15.86 20.25 -10.47
CA ILE A 307 -17.05 20.64 -9.69
C ILE A 307 -17.17 19.69 -8.50
N THR A 308 -16.80 20.18 -7.32
CA THR A 308 -16.64 19.37 -6.10
C THR A 308 -17.45 19.98 -4.93
N PRO A 309 -18.79 19.86 -4.92
CA PRO A 309 -19.64 20.57 -3.96
C PRO A 309 -19.47 20.11 -2.51
N ALA A 310 -19.07 18.85 -2.29
CA ALA A 310 -18.85 18.28 -0.96
C ALA A 310 -17.43 18.54 -0.39
N LEU A 311 -16.58 19.30 -1.09
CA LEU A 311 -15.18 19.45 -0.73
C LEU A 311 -15.01 20.18 0.61
N LEU A 312 -14.30 19.53 1.54
CA LEU A 312 -14.02 20.02 2.90
C LEU A 312 -12.54 20.36 3.07
N CYS A 313 -11.63 19.56 2.50
CA CYS A 313 -10.20 19.74 2.61
C CYS A 313 -9.56 19.89 1.23
N LEU A 314 -8.86 21.00 1.00
CA LEU A 314 -8.09 21.25 -0.20
C LEU A 314 -6.63 21.50 0.15
N GLU A 315 -5.72 20.69 -0.41
CA GLU A 315 -4.29 20.94 -0.39
C GLU A 315 -3.78 21.25 -1.79
N ILE A 316 -3.09 22.38 -1.96
CA ILE A 316 -2.64 22.84 -3.27
C ILE A 316 -1.31 23.62 -3.20
N PRO A 317 -0.36 23.39 -4.11
CA PRO A 317 0.83 24.23 -4.20
C PRO A 317 0.47 25.61 -4.74
N GLU A 318 0.97 26.71 -4.16
CA GLU A 318 0.63 28.07 -4.64
C GLU A 318 1.02 28.28 -6.12
N GLY A 319 2.09 27.62 -6.58
CA GLY A 319 2.52 27.65 -7.98
C GLY A 319 1.49 27.08 -8.96
N PHE A 320 0.58 26.23 -8.50
CA PHE A 320 -0.44 25.58 -9.33
C PHE A 320 -1.47 26.56 -9.87
N LEU A 321 -1.82 27.59 -9.09
CA LEU A 321 -2.85 28.58 -9.43
C LEU A 321 -2.23 29.92 -9.80
N ARG A 322 -1.09 29.93 -10.50
CA ARG A 322 -0.50 31.18 -10.99
C ARG A 322 -0.73 31.33 -12.48
N SER A 323 -1.63 32.25 -12.84
CA SER A 323 -1.69 32.79 -14.20
C SER A 323 -0.93 34.11 -14.27
N SER A 324 -0.60 34.57 -15.48
CA SER A 324 -0.10 35.94 -15.69
C SER A 324 -1.07 37.02 -15.19
N ASP A 325 -2.37 36.67 -15.11
CA ASP A 325 -3.47 37.63 -15.00
C ASP A 325 -4.26 37.53 -13.69
N SER A 326 -4.03 36.51 -12.86
CA SER A 326 -4.77 36.26 -11.61
C SER A 326 -3.91 35.53 -10.60
N ASP A 327 -4.02 35.93 -9.34
CA ASP A 327 -3.33 35.30 -8.22
C ASP A 327 -4.07 34.04 -7.71
N CYS A 328 -3.40 33.28 -6.84
CA CYS A 328 -3.93 32.03 -6.29
C CYS A 328 -5.26 32.26 -5.54
N VAL A 329 -5.37 33.37 -4.81
CA VAL A 329 -6.56 33.71 -4.02
C VAL A 329 -7.79 33.89 -4.90
N THR A 330 -7.69 34.70 -5.96
CA THR A 330 -8.81 34.94 -6.88
C THR A 330 -9.26 33.68 -7.62
N LEU A 331 -8.33 32.77 -7.94
CA LEU A 331 -8.65 31.48 -8.55
C LEU A 331 -9.34 30.52 -7.56
N LEU A 332 -8.91 30.50 -6.29
CA LEU A 332 -9.59 29.74 -5.24
C LEU A 332 -11.00 30.27 -4.96
N GLU A 333 -11.19 31.58 -4.91
CA GLU A 333 -12.51 32.21 -4.79
C GLU A 333 -13.44 31.77 -5.94
N ALA A 334 -12.96 31.86 -7.18
CA ALA A 334 -13.73 31.45 -8.35
C ALA A 334 -14.08 29.95 -8.33
N PHE A 335 -13.15 29.11 -7.89
CA PHE A 335 -13.38 27.67 -7.76
C PHE A 335 -14.41 27.35 -6.68
N MET A 336 -14.30 27.93 -5.49
CA MET A 336 -15.27 27.72 -4.42
C MET A 336 -16.66 28.22 -4.81
N ALA A 337 -16.75 29.37 -5.49
CA ALA A 337 -18.01 29.89 -6.02
C ALA A 337 -18.63 28.97 -7.08
N LYS A 338 -17.81 28.41 -7.99
CA LYS A 338 -18.26 27.45 -9.02
C LYS A 338 -18.75 26.14 -8.40
N SER A 339 -17.93 25.54 -7.53
CA SER A 339 -18.22 24.27 -6.88
C SER A 339 -19.30 24.39 -5.80
N ARG A 340 -19.55 25.60 -5.28
CA ARG A 340 -20.42 25.87 -4.12
C ARG A 340 -20.00 25.07 -2.89
N CYS A 341 -18.71 24.81 -2.74
CA CYS A 341 -18.16 24.08 -1.60
C CYS A 341 -17.90 25.02 -0.42
N MET A 342 -17.85 24.43 0.78
CA MET A 342 -17.51 25.12 2.02
C MET A 342 -16.30 24.45 2.64
N LEU A 343 -15.11 24.95 2.29
CA LEU A 343 -13.86 24.41 2.80
C LEU A 343 -13.77 24.59 4.32
N SER A 344 -13.49 23.49 5.01
CA SER A 344 -13.16 23.47 6.44
C SER A 344 -11.65 23.64 6.65
N GLU A 345 -10.86 23.14 5.69
CA GLU A 345 -9.41 23.13 5.73
C GLU A 345 -8.80 23.49 4.37
N LEU A 346 -7.85 24.43 4.39
CA LEU A 346 -7.06 24.84 3.23
C LEU A 346 -5.58 24.73 3.56
N ARG A 347 -4.85 23.92 2.80
CA ARG A 347 -3.39 23.78 2.88
C ARG A 347 -2.77 24.33 1.61
N VAL A 348 -1.96 25.38 1.75
CA VAL A 348 -1.22 25.96 0.63
C VAL A 348 0.26 25.63 0.79
N THR A 349 0.81 24.86 -0.14
CA THR A 349 2.21 24.43 -0.10
C THR A 349 3.08 25.23 -1.04
N ASN A 350 4.40 25.24 -0.81
CA ASN A 350 5.38 25.97 -1.64
C ASN A 350 5.04 27.45 -1.84
N SER A 351 4.47 28.09 -0.80
CA SER A 351 3.93 29.44 -0.91
C SER A 351 5.00 30.52 -0.72
N LYS A 352 4.92 31.57 -1.54
CA LYS A 352 5.59 32.87 -1.37
C LYS A 352 4.73 33.84 -0.55
N SER A 353 3.42 33.62 -0.50
CA SER A 353 2.48 34.41 0.28
C SER A 353 2.45 33.96 1.75
N THR A 354 1.91 34.81 2.62
CA THR A 354 1.81 34.51 4.05
C THR A 354 0.46 33.89 4.40
N GLU A 355 0.39 33.14 5.50
CA GLU A 355 -0.90 32.66 6.04
C GLU A 355 -1.90 33.82 6.24
N GLY A 356 -1.42 34.99 6.67
CA GLY A 356 -2.25 36.18 6.85
C GLY A 356 -2.96 36.63 5.57
N THR A 357 -2.36 36.42 4.40
CA THR A 357 -2.98 36.73 3.09
C THR A 357 -4.21 35.85 2.85
N TYR A 358 -4.06 34.53 3.03
CA TYR A 358 -5.15 33.58 2.83
C TYR A 358 -6.23 33.71 3.92
N ARG A 359 -5.82 33.97 5.17
CA ARG A 359 -6.74 34.17 6.29
C ARG A 359 -7.56 35.45 6.18
N ALA A 360 -7.03 36.49 5.53
CA ALA A 360 -7.79 37.70 5.22
C ALA A 360 -8.81 37.49 4.09
N ALA A 361 -8.46 36.68 3.08
CA ALA A 361 -9.35 36.36 1.96
C ALA A 361 -10.44 35.35 2.33
N PHE A 362 -10.13 34.39 3.20
CA PHE A 362 -10.99 33.26 3.54
C PHE A 362 -11.27 33.18 5.06
N PRO A 363 -11.99 34.16 5.64
CA PRO A 363 -12.20 34.22 7.08
C PRO A 363 -13.05 33.06 7.63
N ASP A 364 -13.88 32.43 6.79
CA ASP A 364 -14.80 31.36 7.19
C ASP A 364 -14.15 29.97 7.22
N ILE A 365 -12.93 29.81 6.68
CA ILE A 365 -12.20 28.54 6.71
C ILE A 365 -11.58 28.35 8.10
N HIS A 366 -11.92 27.25 8.76
CA HIS A 366 -11.50 27.00 10.14
C HIS A 366 -9.99 26.79 10.27
N SER A 367 -9.41 25.98 9.39
CA SER A 367 -7.98 25.63 9.39
C SER A 367 -7.32 26.10 8.09
N ILE A 368 -6.37 27.02 8.20
CA ILE A 368 -5.54 27.45 7.08
C ILE A 368 -4.09 27.20 7.46
N ILE A 369 -3.39 26.42 6.64
CA ILE A 369 -1.98 26.10 6.84
C ILE A 369 -1.22 26.50 5.57
N VAL A 370 -0.21 27.34 5.73
CA VAL A 370 0.62 27.79 4.62
C VAL A 370 2.06 27.38 4.90
N SER A 371 2.63 26.52 4.06
CA SER A 371 4.05 26.17 4.13
C SER A 371 4.85 26.97 3.11
N ALA A 372 5.90 27.61 3.61
CA ALA A 372 6.88 28.30 2.77
C ALA A 372 7.75 27.27 2.03
N ARG A 373 8.31 27.71 0.89
CA ARG A 373 9.24 26.91 0.09
C ARG A 373 10.60 26.73 0.74
#